data_AF-A0A1I5DYE2-F1
#
_entry.id   AF-A0A1I5DYE2-F1
#
_cell.length_a   1.000
_cell.length_b   1.000
_cell.length_c   1.000
_cell.angle_alpha   90.00
_cell.angle_beta   90.00
_cell.angle_gamma   90.00
#
_symmetry.space_group_name_H-M   'P 1'
#
loop_
_entity.id
_entity.type
_entity.pdbx_description
1 polymer ?
#
loop_
_entity_poly.entity_id
_entity_poly.type
_entity_poly.pdbx_seq_one_letter_code
_entity_poly.pdbx_strand_id
1 'polypeptide(L)'
;MGAGEFGGQTLQAVRAGATSTRFALRRASFVALSTDNEQGELIAARLAERPADEDAWTALRAAFQVLEEIDMAAEARLEFITLLFGNDSLRAGHAEKQGRWQDLFAPLIEPRLPDSDRRTLQARAVAATAIICMQTANEEWVRLGGRADMFDLYDT
;
A
#
# COMPACT_ATOMS: atom_id res chain seq x y z
N MET A 1 14.68 49.79 -18.00
CA MET A 1 14.74 48.93 -16.79
C MET A 1 13.63 47.91 -16.94
N GLY A 2 13.99 46.70 -17.38
CA GLY A 2 13.10 45.76 -18.04
C GLY A 2 12.35 44.81 -17.09
N ALA A 3 11.19 44.35 -17.55
CA ALA A 3 10.44 43.26 -16.97
C ALA A 3 9.68 42.51 -18.08
N GLY A 4 9.75 41.18 -18.08
CA GLY A 4 8.63 40.36 -18.54
C GLY A 4 8.80 39.50 -19.80
N GLU A 5 9.95 38.88 -20.06
CA GLU A 5 10.13 37.91 -21.14
C GLU A 5 10.01 36.46 -20.63
N PHE A 6 8.82 36.03 -20.20
CA PHE A 6 8.52 34.61 -19.90
C PHE A 6 7.04 34.30 -20.15
N GLY A 7 6.61 34.36 -21.42
CA GLY A 7 5.22 34.05 -21.79
C GLY A 7 5.04 33.40 -23.16
N GLY A 8 6.12 33.09 -23.88
CA GLY A 8 6.03 32.78 -25.32
C GLY A 8 6.36 31.36 -25.76
N GLN A 9 6.95 30.50 -24.92
CA GLN A 9 7.49 29.21 -25.38
C GLN A 9 6.70 27.95 -24.97
N THR A 10 5.63 28.08 -24.19
CA THR A 10 4.88 26.91 -23.69
C THR A 10 3.68 26.51 -24.58
N LEU A 11 3.40 27.22 -25.67
CA LEU A 11 2.22 26.97 -26.53
C LEU A 11 2.53 26.37 -27.92
N GLN A 12 3.79 26.07 -28.24
CA GLN A 12 4.20 25.50 -29.54
C GLN A 12 4.59 24.01 -29.48
N ALA A 13 4.20 23.27 -28.43
CA ALA A 13 4.34 21.81 -28.37
C ALA A 13 3.01 21.06 -28.48
N VAL A 14 2.00 21.66 -29.14
CA VAL A 14 0.64 21.06 -29.34
C VAL A 14 0.46 20.51 -30.77
N ARG A 15 1.50 20.47 -31.60
CA ARG A 15 1.41 19.94 -32.98
C ARG A 15 2.47 18.88 -33.26
N ALA A 16 2.31 17.71 -32.65
CA ALA A 16 2.76 16.45 -33.24
C ALA A 16 2.04 15.31 -32.52
N GLY A 17 1.22 14.57 -33.25
CA GLY A 17 0.48 13.44 -32.71
C GLY A 17 1.41 12.38 -32.12
N ALA A 18 1.04 11.88 -30.94
CA ALA A 18 1.49 10.58 -30.45
C ALA A 18 0.45 10.03 -29.47
N THR A 19 -0.53 9.31 -30.01
CA THR A 19 -1.25 8.25 -29.31
C THR A 19 -0.25 7.29 -28.67
N SER A 20 -0.15 7.29 -27.33
CA SER A 20 0.42 6.17 -26.60
C SER A 20 0.02 6.23 -25.13
N THR A 21 -0.77 5.24 -24.74
CA THR A 21 -1.18 4.79 -23.40
C THR A 21 -0.09 4.89 -22.32
N ARG A 22 1.18 4.94 -22.72
CA ARG A 22 2.38 4.98 -21.86
C ARG A 22 2.53 6.26 -21.01
N PHE A 23 2.03 7.41 -21.46
CA PHE A 23 2.18 8.67 -20.69
C PHE A 23 1.13 8.83 -19.58
N ALA A 24 -0.10 8.32 -19.78
CA ALA A 24 -1.14 8.29 -18.74
C ALA A 24 -0.80 7.26 -17.66
N LEU A 25 -0.34 6.06 -18.05
CA LEU A 25 0.16 5.03 -17.14
C LEU A 25 1.29 5.56 -16.25
N ARG A 26 2.23 6.34 -16.80
CA ARG A 26 3.35 6.92 -16.04
C ARG A 26 2.92 7.88 -14.92
N ARG A 27 1.73 8.50 -15.01
CA ARG A 27 1.24 9.46 -13.99
C ARG A 27 0.35 8.79 -12.94
N ALA A 28 -0.49 7.82 -13.33
CA ALA A 28 -1.29 7.03 -12.40
C ALA A 28 -0.42 6.07 -11.57
N SER A 29 0.56 5.41 -12.20
CA SER A 29 1.55 4.59 -11.47
C SER A 29 2.42 5.42 -10.52
N PHE A 30 2.65 6.71 -10.78
CA PHE A 30 3.40 7.58 -9.87
C PHE A 30 2.61 7.94 -8.60
N VAL A 31 1.29 8.13 -8.70
CA VAL A 31 0.40 8.35 -7.53
C VAL A 31 0.23 7.06 -6.71
N ALA A 32 0.09 5.93 -7.39
CA ALA A 32 0.15 4.61 -6.78
C ALA A 32 1.49 4.31 -6.07
N LEU A 33 2.59 4.83 -6.59
CA LEU A 33 3.92 4.69 -5.99
C LEU A 33 4.17 5.71 -4.86
N SER A 34 3.47 6.85 -4.84
CA SER A 34 3.74 7.92 -3.89
C SER A 34 3.26 7.66 -2.46
N THR A 35 2.44 6.65 -2.20
CA THR A 35 1.82 6.48 -0.86
C THR A 35 1.88 5.06 -0.26
N ASP A 36 2.65 4.11 -0.81
CA ASP A 36 2.84 2.79 -0.14
C ASP A 36 3.71 2.89 1.14
N ASN A 37 4.71 3.79 1.17
CA ASN A 37 5.43 4.06 2.43
C ASN A 37 4.47 4.73 3.44
N GLU A 38 3.62 5.65 2.96
CA GLU A 38 2.59 6.29 3.79
C GLU A 38 1.56 5.27 4.29
N GLN A 39 1.18 4.26 3.50
CA GLN A 39 0.31 3.17 3.96
C GLN A 39 0.93 2.38 5.10
N GLY A 40 2.21 1.99 4.97
CA GLY A 40 2.95 1.35 6.06
C GLY A 40 2.99 2.21 7.32
N GLU A 41 3.21 3.52 7.17
CA GLU A 41 3.20 4.47 8.29
C GLU A 41 1.80 4.65 8.91
N LEU A 42 0.73 4.70 8.11
CA LEU A 42 -0.65 4.77 8.57
C LEU A 42 -1.06 3.52 9.35
N ILE A 43 -0.70 2.33 8.83
CA ILE A 43 -0.95 1.07 9.53
C ILE A 43 -0.14 1.04 10.84
N ALA A 44 1.13 1.45 10.82
CA ALA A 44 1.96 1.50 12.02
C ALA A 44 1.39 2.47 13.06
N ALA A 45 0.90 3.65 12.64
CA ALA A 45 0.25 4.61 13.51
C ALA A 45 -1.00 4.00 14.16
N ARG A 46 -1.87 3.33 13.38
CA ARG A 46 -3.04 2.64 13.94
C ARG A 46 -2.67 1.48 14.85
N LEU A 47 -1.62 0.73 14.54
CA LEU A 47 -1.12 -0.34 15.38
C LEU A 47 -0.58 0.18 16.73
N ALA A 48 0.04 1.36 16.73
CA ALA A 48 0.53 2.01 17.94
C ALA A 48 -0.60 2.51 18.85
N GLU A 49 -1.76 2.86 18.28
CA GLU A 49 -2.95 3.28 19.03
C GLU A 49 -3.73 2.10 19.65
N ARG A 50 -3.44 0.86 19.25
CA ARG A 50 -4.11 -0.33 19.79
C ARG A 50 -3.78 -0.56 21.27
N PRO A 51 -4.72 -1.09 22.07
CA PRO A 51 -4.42 -1.50 23.44
C PRO A 51 -3.18 -2.40 23.53
N ALA A 52 -2.42 -2.25 24.62
CA ALA A 52 -1.17 -2.98 24.80
C ALA A 52 -1.38 -4.46 25.18
N ASP A 53 -2.53 -4.78 25.77
CA ASP A 53 -2.97 -6.12 26.16
C ASP A 53 -3.72 -6.87 25.05
N GLU A 54 -3.94 -6.22 23.91
CA GLU A 54 -4.53 -6.85 22.72
C GLU A 54 -3.54 -7.78 22.03
N ASP A 55 -4.01 -8.96 21.65
CA ASP A 55 -3.23 -9.94 20.88
C ASP A 55 -2.70 -9.34 19.57
N ALA A 56 -1.50 -9.75 19.17
CA ALA A 56 -0.79 -9.20 18.01
C ALA A 56 -1.60 -9.31 16.70
N TRP A 57 -2.28 -10.44 16.47
CA TRP A 57 -3.09 -10.63 15.27
C TRP A 57 -4.32 -9.75 15.28
N THR A 58 -5.00 -9.66 16.41
CA THR A 58 -6.16 -8.79 16.59
C THR A 58 -5.79 -7.32 16.37
N ALA A 59 -4.66 -6.88 16.93
CA ALA A 59 -4.16 -5.52 16.79
C ALA A 59 -3.78 -5.19 15.33
N LEU A 60 -3.08 -6.10 14.63
CA LEU A 60 -2.73 -5.96 13.22
C LEU A 60 -3.97 -5.92 12.32
N ARG A 61 -4.91 -6.82 12.56
CA ARG A 61 -6.18 -6.90 11.86
C ARG A 61 -6.92 -5.57 11.92
N ALA A 62 -7.09 -5.03 13.13
CA ALA A 62 -7.72 -3.73 13.34
C ALA A 62 -6.93 -2.58 12.68
N ALA A 63 -5.60 -2.62 12.73
CA ALA A 63 -4.75 -1.59 12.11
C ALA A 63 -4.91 -1.52 10.59
N PHE A 64 -5.11 -2.66 9.91
CA PHE A 64 -5.33 -2.68 8.46
C PHE A 64 -6.63 -1.99 8.00
N GLN A 65 -7.60 -1.76 8.88
CA GLN A 65 -8.84 -1.02 8.55
C GLN A 65 -8.56 0.39 8.01
N VAL A 66 -7.42 0.99 8.35
CA VAL A 66 -7.00 2.30 7.83
C VAL A 66 -6.92 2.34 6.31
N LEU A 67 -6.71 1.20 5.65
CA LEU A 67 -6.67 1.11 4.20
C LEU A 67 -8.06 1.31 3.56
N GLU A 68 -9.15 1.06 4.28
CA GLU A 68 -10.51 1.35 3.81
C GLU A 68 -10.87 2.83 3.92
N GLU A 69 -10.23 3.54 4.85
CA GLU A 69 -10.42 4.98 5.07
C GLU A 69 -9.76 5.85 3.98
N ILE A 70 -8.91 5.26 3.14
CA ILE A 70 -8.34 5.92 1.97
C ILE A 70 -9.47 6.23 0.99
N ASP A 71 -9.80 7.51 0.87
CA ASP A 71 -10.84 8.05 -0.01
C ASP A 71 -10.50 7.80 -1.48
N MET A 72 -10.95 6.64 -1.96
CA MET A 72 -10.74 6.14 -3.31
C MET A 72 -11.97 5.33 -3.72
N ALA A 73 -12.55 5.69 -4.87
CA ALA A 73 -13.68 4.95 -5.45
C ALA A 73 -13.33 3.47 -5.64
N ALA A 74 -14.30 2.58 -5.41
CA ALA A 74 -14.10 1.12 -5.47
C ALA A 74 -13.59 0.67 -6.84
N GLU A 75 -14.08 1.27 -7.92
CA GLU A 75 -13.65 0.99 -9.29
C GLU A 75 -12.19 1.40 -9.52
N ALA A 76 -11.79 2.57 -8.98
CA ALA A 76 -10.41 3.05 -9.07
C ALA A 76 -9.45 2.17 -8.26
N ARG A 77 -9.90 1.71 -7.07
CA ARG A 77 -9.18 0.73 -6.25
C ARG A 77 -8.99 -0.59 -7.00
N LEU A 78 -10.04 -1.08 -7.66
CA LEU A 78 -9.99 -2.32 -8.44
C LEU A 78 -9.04 -2.20 -9.64
N GLU A 79 -9.14 -1.12 -10.40
CA GLU A 79 -8.24 -0.85 -11.53
C GLU A 79 -6.78 -0.77 -11.07
N PHE A 80 -6.53 -0.07 -9.96
CA PHE A 80 -5.20 0.08 -9.40
C PHE A 80 -4.59 -1.26 -8.98
N ILE A 81 -5.28 -2.04 -8.15
CA ILE A 81 -4.77 -3.32 -7.64
C ILE A 81 -4.62 -4.33 -8.78
N THR A 82 -5.51 -4.31 -9.79
CA THR A 82 -5.37 -5.11 -11.01
C THR A 82 -4.11 -4.75 -11.78
N LEU A 83 -3.81 -3.46 -11.96
CA LEU A 83 -2.59 -3.00 -12.64
C LEU A 83 -1.32 -3.39 -11.86
N LEU A 84 -1.37 -3.28 -10.53
CA LEU A 84 -0.27 -3.61 -9.62
C LEU A 84 0.15 -5.08 -9.76
N PHE A 85 -0.81 -6.01 -9.66
CA PHE A 85 -0.52 -7.44 -9.73
C PHE A 85 -0.37 -7.96 -11.17
N GLY A 86 -0.92 -7.25 -12.16
CA GLY A 86 -0.77 -7.57 -13.59
C GLY A 86 0.58 -7.15 -14.20
N ASN A 87 1.44 -6.43 -13.47
CA ASN A 87 2.73 -5.94 -13.96
C ASN A 87 3.90 -6.38 -13.06
N ASP A 88 4.84 -7.15 -13.60
CA ASP A 88 5.96 -7.70 -12.83
C ASP A 88 6.86 -6.65 -12.17
N SER A 89 7.11 -5.52 -12.82
CA SER A 89 7.94 -4.45 -12.26
C SER A 89 7.23 -3.74 -11.10
N LEU A 90 5.91 -3.53 -11.21
CA LEU A 90 5.12 -2.94 -10.13
C LEU A 90 5.01 -3.90 -8.95
N ARG A 91 4.76 -5.18 -9.21
CA ARG A 91 4.72 -6.24 -8.19
C ARG A 91 6.03 -6.37 -7.43
N ALA A 92 7.17 -6.34 -8.12
CA ALA A 92 8.49 -6.36 -7.48
C ALA A 92 8.72 -5.13 -6.59
N GLY A 93 8.38 -3.93 -7.08
CA GLY A 93 8.48 -2.71 -6.27
C GLY A 93 7.57 -2.71 -5.04
N HIS A 94 6.37 -3.27 -5.16
CA HIS A 94 5.44 -3.43 -4.04
C HIS A 94 5.97 -4.40 -2.97
N ALA A 95 6.52 -5.54 -3.39
CA ALA A 95 7.14 -6.51 -2.48
C ALA A 95 8.35 -5.92 -1.72
N GLU A 96 9.17 -5.09 -2.38
CA GLU A 96 10.29 -4.40 -1.72
C GLU A 96 9.80 -3.47 -0.61
N LYS A 97 8.72 -2.70 -0.85
CA LYS A 97 8.15 -1.79 0.13
C LYS A 97 7.53 -2.52 1.32
N GLN A 98 6.88 -3.66 1.07
CA GLN A 98 6.37 -4.53 2.13
C GLN A 98 7.47 -5.10 3.02
N GLY A 99 8.65 -5.35 2.48
CA GLY A 99 9.84 -5.63 3.28
C GLY A 99 10.09 -4.54 4.31
N ARG A 100 9.95 -3.26 3.93
CA ARG A 100 10.13 -2.10 4.83
C ARG A 100 9.02 -1.96 5.85
N TRP A 101 7.78 -2.38 5.53
CA TRP A 101 6.68 -2.37 6.51
C TRP A 101 6.95 -3.31 7.68
N GLN A 102 7.66 -4.41 7.47
CA GLN A 102 8.05 -5.31 8.57
C GLN A 102 8.90 -4.60 9.62
N ASP A 103 9.79 -3.70 9.20
CA ASP A 103 10.64 -2.91 10.09
C ASP A 103 9.82 -1.88 10.90
N LEU A 104 8.69 -1.42 10.37
CA LEU A 104 7.74 -0.55 11.08
C LEU A 104 6.86 -1.34 12.07
N PHE A 105 6.40 -2.52 11.70
CA PHE A 105 5.42 -3.28 12.50
C PHE A 105 6.07 -4.11 13.60
N ALA A 106 7.25 -4.69 13.35
CA ALA A 106 7.88 -5.61 14.30
C ALA A 106 8.10 -4.99 15.70
N PRO A 107 8.58 -3.73 15.85
CA PRO A 107 8.73 -3.10 17.16
C PRO A 107 7.40 -2.87 17.90
N LEU A 108 6.29 -2.77 17.16
CA LEU A 108 4.95 -2.61 17.74
C LEU A 108 4.36 -3.98 18.12
N ILE A 109 4.72 -5.05 17.41
CA ILE A 109 4.26 -6.42 17.69
C ILE A 109 5.04 -7.03 18.86
N GLU A 110 6.34 -6.81 18.95
CA GLU A 110 7.24 -7.47 19.91
C GLU A 110 6.75 -7.40 21.37
N PRO A 111 6.29 -6.25 21.91
CA PRO A 111 5.78 -6.15 23.29
C PRO A 111 4.53 -7.00 23.56
N ARG A 112 3.79 -7.40 22.51
CA ARG A 112 2.54 -8.18 22.60
C ARG A 112 2.77 -9.69 22.61
N LEU A 113 3.98 -10.15 22.28
CA LEU A 113 4.32 -11.57 22.26
C LEU A 113 4.75 -12.08 23.64
N PRO A 114 4.71 -13.39 23.93
CA PRO A 114 5.34 -13.93 25.14
C PRO A 114 6.85 -13.67 25.18
N ASP A 115 7.42 -13.57 26.38
CA ASP A 115 8.87 -13.45 26.55
C ASP A 115 9.60 -14.68 26.00
N SER A 116 10.62 -14.45 25.17
CA SER A 116 11.52 -15.50 24.67
C SER A 116 12.82 -14.91 24.11
N ASP A 117 13.87 -15.73 24.03
CA ASP A 117 15.15 -15.36 23.38
C ASP A 117 15.00 -15.07 21.87
N ARG A 118 13.83 -15.37 21.28
CA ARG A 118 13.52 -15.20 19.86
C ARG A 118 12.40 -14.19 19.62
N ARG A 119 12.00 -13.42 20.64
CA ARG A 119 10.84 -12.53 20.57
C ARG A 119 10.90 -11.56 19.38
N THR A 120 12.06 -10.96 19.13
CA THR A 120 12.28 -10.09 17.97
C THR A 120 12.09 -10.80 16.62
N LEU A 121 12.59 -12.04 16.50
CA LEU A 121 12.39 -12.85 15.29
C LEU A 121 10.92 -13.23 15.11
N GLN A 122 10.25 -13.60 16.20
CA GLN A 122 8.82 -13.92 16.19
C GLN A 122 7.98 -12.71 15.76
N ALA A 123 8.30 -11.51 16.27
CA ALA A 123 7.61 -10.28 15.88
C ALA A 123 7.76 -9.96 14.39
N ARG A 124 8.97 -10.11 13.84
CA ARG A 124 9.21 -9.97 12.40
C ARG A 124 8.47 -11.01 11.57
N ALA A 125 8.43 -12.26 12.04
CA ALA A 125 7.69 -13.33 11.37
C ALA A 125 6.19 -13.04 11.35
N VAL A 126 5.60 -12.62 12.48
CA VAL A 126 4.20 -12.22 12.56
C VAL A 126 3.90 -11.05 11.62
N ALA A 127 4.76 -10.02 11.60
CA ALA A 127 4.62 -8.89 10.67
C ALA A 127 4.61 -9.36 9.20
N ALA A 128 5.58 -10.19 8.81
CA ALA A 128 5.68 -10.72 7.46
C ALA A 128 4.46 -11.57 7.08
N THR A 129 3.99 -12.41 7.99
CA THR A 129 2.80 -13.25 7.77
C THR A 129 1.53 -12.41 7.66
N ALA A 130 1.33 -11.39 8.49
CA ALA A 130 0.18 -10.50 8.37
C ALA A 130 0.16 -9.75 7.03
N ILE A 131 1.33 -9.27 6.58
CA ILE A 131 1.47 -8.61 5.28
C ILE A 131 1.12 -9.57 4.13
N ILE A 132 1.60 -10.83 4.16
CA ILE A 132 1.27 -11.77 3.09
C ILE A 132 -0.21 -12.17 3.08
N CYS A 133 -0.85 -12.33 4.26
CA CYS A 133 -2.29 -12.56 4.34
C CYS A 133 -3.09 -11.40 3.70
N MET A 134 -2.74 -10.16 4.03
CA MET A 134 -3.31 -8.95 3.43
C MET A 134 -3.12 -8.93 1.90
N GLN A 135 -1.95 -9.34 1.40
CA GLN A 135 -1.67 -9.43 -0.04
C GLN A 135 -2.51 -10.48 -0.74
N THR A 136 -2.56 -11.69 -0.20
CA THR A 136 -3.38 -12.78 -0.74
C THR A 136 -4.84 -12.38 -0.82
N ALA A 137 -5.35 -11.68 0.20
CA ALA A 137 -6.71 -11.17 0.17
C ALA A 137 -6.94 -10.08 -0.89
N ASN A 138 -5.97 -9.18 -1.14
CA ASN A 138 -6.07 -8.20 -2.23
C ASN A 138 -6.11 -8.88 -3.61
N GLU A 139 -5.28 -9.90 -3.83
CA GLU A 139 -5.29 -10.69 -5.07
C GLU A 139 -6.62 -11.42 -5.26
N GLU A 140 -7.16 -12.01 -4.19
CA GLU A 140 -8.45 -12.69 -4.21
C GLU A 140 -9.61 -11.72 -4.46
N TRP A 141 -9.58 -10.55 -3.83
CA TRP A 141 -10.55 -9.49 -4.05
C TRP A 141 -10.58 -9.03 -5.52
N VAL A 142 -9.41 -8.88 -6.14
CA VAL A 142 -9.30 -8.61 -7.59
C VAL A 142 -9.87 -9.76 -8.42
N ARG A 143 -9.54 -11.02 -8.07
CA ARG A 143 -10.08 -12.20 -8.75
C ARG A 143 -11.60 -12.26 -8.72
N LEU A 144 -12.21 -11.80 -7.63
CA LEU A 144 -13.67 -11.71 -7.44
C LEU A 144 -14.29 -10.46 -8.11
N GLY A 145 -13.48 -9.60 -8.74
CA GLY A 145 -13.91 -8.39 -9.42
C GLY A 145 -14.32 -7.28 -8.46
N GLY A 146 -13.70 -7.22 -7.29
CA GLY A 146 -13.92 -6.18 -6.29
C GLY A 146 -15.27 -6.21 -5.57
N ARG A 147 -15.99 -7.34 -5.64
CA ARG A 147 -17.35 -7.50 -5.10
C ARG A 147 -17.43 -8.13 -3.71
N ALA A 148 -16.33 -8.70 -3.25
CA ALA A 148 -16.23 -9.24 -1.90
C ALA A 148 -15.91 -8.12 -0.90
N ASP A 149 -16.30 -8.32 0.35
CA ASP A 149 -15.75 -7.56 1.45
C ASP A 149 -14.25 -7.90 1.57
N MET A 150 -13.39 -6.90 1.40
CA MET A 150 -11.94 -7.10 1.41
C MET A 150 -11.44 -7.48 2.81
N PHE A 151 -12.08 -6.95 3.84
CA PHE A 151 -11.70 -7.20 5.21
C PHE A 151 -12.07 -8.64 5.58
N ASP A 152 -13.24 -9.16 5.20
CA ASP A 152 -13.59 -10.57 5.43
C ASP A 152 -12.56 -11.56 4.86
N LEU A 153 -11.93 -11.22 3.74
CA LEU A 153 -10.90 -12.05 3.11
C LEU A 153 -9.59 -12.13 3.91
N TYR A 154 -9.35 -11.22 4.86
CA TYR A 154 -8.12 -11.20 5.67
C TYR A 154 -8.17 -12.26 6.79
N ASP A 155 -9.36 -12.80 7.10
CA ASP A 155 -9.59 -13.79 8.17
C ASP A 155 -9.62 -15.26 7.68
N THR A 156 -9.24 -15.51 6.42
CA THR A 156 -9.16 -16.87 5.84
C THR A 156 -7.83 -17.55 6.17
#